data_AF-A0A6N7IIY9-F1
#
_entry.id   AF-A0A6N7IIY9-F1
#
_cell.length_a   1.000
_cell.length_b   1.000
_cell.length_c   1.000
_cell.angle_alpha   90.00
_cell.angle_beta   90.00
_cell.angle_gamma   90.00
#
_symmetry.space_group_name_H-M   'P 1'
#
loop_
_entity.id
_entity.type
_entity.pdbx_description
1 polymer ?
#
loop_
_entity_poly.entity_id
_entity_poly.type
_entity_poly.pdbx_seq_one_letter_code
_entity_poly.pdbx_strand_id
1 'polypeptide(L)'
;MGDEVRDGVSLTNLDQPLFDGAEATKRDLVDYLDAVRDRIIPELRDRPLSVIRVLRGQAPFMQKNVPKYTPPWVRTVPLWAESSRREVSYALCNDRRTLLWFANQRAVEYHPTLIRADRQAHPTYLVLDIDPPPTDAFRLAVRAAHLVRQALADAGLAGAVKTSGAKGVHVFVPVETQAAIDDVAAATRAIAARAERLDPALATTAYIREDRGNKVFLDSTRAGGATVVAAYSPRVRPGAPVSFPVAWEELDRVTPADFTVHTAARLIADGDPWADRMPTPQPLSSDIVEEGRAIPVARVQAMHEGKRRARARRG
;
A
#
# COMPACT_ATOMS: atom_id res chain seq x y z
N MET A 1 -28.46 -4.90 -24.22
CA MET A 1 -28.10 -5.18 -22.81
C MET A 1 -28.38 -3.90 -22.05
N GLY A 2 -29.31 -3.95 -21.09
CA GLY A 2 -29.75 -2.76 -20.36
C GLY A 2 -28.63 -2.15 -19.53
N ASP A 3 -28.66 -0.83 -19.37
CA ASP A 3 -27.73 -0.11 -18.51
C ASP A 3 -27.93 -0.55 -17.06
N GLU A 4 -26.98 -1.34 -16.55
CA GLU A 4 -26.99 -1.75 -15.14
C GLU A 4 -26.62 -0.55 -14.27
N VAL A 5 -27.46 -0.25 -13.26
CA VAL A 5 -27.22 0.85 -12.32
C VAL A 5 -27.10 0.31 -10.91
N ARG A 6 -26.00 0.63 -10.22
CA ARG A 6 -25.79 0.30 -8.80
C ARG A 6 -25.48 1.55 -8.01
N ASP A 7 -26.20 1.77 -6.93
CA ASP A 7 -26.05 2.94 -6.05
C ASP A 7 -26.09 4.28 -6.82
N GLY A 8 -26.89 4.35 -7.89
CA GLY A 8 -26.97 5.53 -8.75
C GLY A 8 -25.74 5.76 -9.64
N VAL A 9 -24.96 4.73 -9.94
CA VAL A 9 -23.86 4.71 -10.92
C VAL A 9 -24.23 3.80 -12.09
N SER A 10 -24.30 4.36 -13.30
CA SER A 10 -24.49 3.58 -14.53
C SER A 10 -23.20 2.87 -14.94
N LEU A 11 -23.27 1.54 -15.01
CA LEU A 11 -22.16 0.66 -15.31
C LEU A 11 -22.14 0.30 -16.79
N THR A 12 -20.96 0.33 -17.40
CA THR A 12 -20.82 0.06 -18.85
C THR A 12 -19.72 -0.95 -19.12
N ASN A 13 -19.76 -1.60 -20.29
CA ASN A 13 -18.66 -2.46 -20.75
C ASN A 13 -18.30 -3.60 -19.77
N LEU A 14 -19.29 -4.12 -19.03
CA LEU A 14 -19.08 -5.04 -17.92
C LEU A 14 -18.48 -6.39 -18.38
N ASP A 15 -18.89 -6.88 -19.55
CA ASP A 15 -18.44 -8.18 -20.08
C ASP A 15 -17.05 -8.12 -20.72
N GLN A 16 -16.41 -6.95 -20.76
CA GLN A 16 -15.07 -6.84 -21.34
C GLN A 16 -13.99 -7.37 -20.40
N PRO A 17 -12.91 -7.96 -20.93
CA PRO A 17 -11.73 -8.29 -20.15
C PRO A 17 -11.20 -7.09 -19.37
N LEU A 18 -10.74 -7.33 -18.14
CA LEU A 18 -10.23 -6.28 -17.25
C LEU A 18 -8.87 -5.77 -17.72
N PHE A 19 -7.91 -6.68 -17.89
CA PHE A 19 -6.61 -6.45 -18.52
C PHE A 19 -5.99 -7.79 -18.94
N ASP A 20 -4.90 -7.76 -19.72
CA ASP A 20 -4.23 -8.97 -20.19
C ASP A 20 -3.66 -9.80 -19.04
N GLY A 21 -3.98 -11.10 -19.02
CA GLY A 21 -3.64 -12.00 -17.91
C GLY A 21 -4.43 -11.80 -16.62
N ALA A 22 -5.44 -10.91 -16.56
CA ALA A 22 -6.26 -10.72 -15.35
C ALA A 22 -7.08 -11.96 -14.97
N GLU A 23 -7.45 -12.77 -15.98
CA GLU A 23 -8.44 -13.85 -15.86
C GLU A 23 -9.77 -13.36 -15.24
N ALA A 24 -10.09 -12.09 -15.46
CA ALA A 24 -11.25 -11.40 -14.91
C ALA A 24 -11.79 -10.38 -15.91
N THR A 25 -13.09 -10.14 -15.84
CA THR A 25 -13.82 -9.10 -16.57
C THR A 25 -13.94 -7.82 -15.74
N LYS A 26 -14.44 -6.75 -16.36
CA LYS A 26 -14.81 -5.54 -15.62
C LYS A 26 -15.95 -5.81 -14.64
N ARG A 27 -16.89 -6.71 -14.97
CA ARG A 27 -17.94 -7.17 -14.07
C ARG A 27 -17.36 -7.76 -12.79
N ASP A 28 -16.39 -8.66 -12.92
CA ASP A 28 -15.75 -9.30 -11.76
C ASP A 28 -15.09 -8.27 -10.83
N LEU A 29 -14.43 -7.25 -11.39
CA LEU A 29 -13.88 -6.15 -10.59
C LEU A 29 -14.98 -5.39 -9.83
N VAL A 30 -16.07 -5.03 -10.51
CA VAL A 30 -17.19 -4.29 -9.90
C VAL A 30 -17.85 -5.13 -8.81
N ASP A 31 -18.14 -6.40 -9.09
CA ASP A 31 -18.76 -7.33 -8.17
C ASP A 31 -17.88 -7.59 -6.94
N TYR A 32 -16.58 -7.78 -7.16
CA TYR A 32 -15.61 -7.93 -6.08
C TYR A 32 -15.57 -6.70 -5.17
N LEU A 33 -15.38 -5.50 -5.74
CA LEU A 33 -15.29 -4.27 -4.95
C LEU A 33 -16.59 -3.97 -4.18
N ASP A 34 -17.74 -4.28 -4.79
CA ASP A 34 -19.04 -4.14 -4.14
C ASP A 34 -19.19 -5.15 -2.99
N ALA A 35 -18.73 -6.39 -3.16
CA ALA A 35 -18.75 -7.42 -2.12
C ALA A 35 -17.84 -7.07 -0.94
N VAL A 36 -16.66 -6.48 -1.17
CA VAL A 36 -15.72 -6.10 -0.11
C VAL A 36 -15.89 -4.67 0.40
N ARG A 37 -16.91 -3.93 -0.08
CA ARG A 37 -17.10 -2.49 0.19
C ARG A 37 -17.01 -2.13 1.66
N ASP A 38 -17.59 -2.94 2.54
CA ASP A 38 -17.69 -2.67 3.97
C ASP A 38 -16.32 -2.82 4.68
N ARG A 39 -15.35 -3.47 4.02
CA ARG A 39 -13.97 -3.66 4.51
C ARG A 39 -12.98 -2.72 3.81
N ILE A 40 -13.08 -2.53 2.49
CA ILE A 40 -12.15 -1.65 1.76
C ILE A 40 -12.42 -0.16 2.00
N ILE A 41 -13.68 0.28 2.12
CA ILE A 41 -13.99 1.71 2.31
C ILE A 41 -13.37 2.27 3.60
N PRO A 42 -13.43 1.59 4.77
CA PRO A 42 -12.69 2.03 5.96
C PRO A 42 -11.21 2.35 5.70
N GLU A 43 -10.53 1.56 4.88
CA GLU A 43 -9.12 1.74 4.53
C GLU A 43 -8.87 2.94 3.59
N LEU A 44 -9.90 3.38 2.86
CA LEU A 44 -9.83 4.52 1.93
C LEU A 44 -10.38 5.82 2.53
N ARG A 45 -11.17 5.71 3.60
CA ARG A 45 -12.00 6.80 4.13
C ARG A 45 -11.16 8.01 4.54
N ASP A 46 -11.54 9.17 4.02
CA ASP A 46 -10.91 10.47 4.23
C ASP A 46 -9.43 10.51 3.86
N ARG A 47 -8.94 9.57 3.05
CA ARG A 47 -7.58 9.54 2.54
C ARG A 47 -7.56 9.97 1.08
N PRO A 48 -6.77 11.01 0.72
CA PRO A 48 -6.44 11.33 -0.65
C PRO A 48 -6.05 10.06 -1.43
N LEU A 49 -6.84 9.72 -2.45
CA LEU A 49 -6.73 8.44 -3.14
C LEU A 49 -6.05 8.58 -4.50
N SER A 50 -4.95 7.84 -4.68
CA SER A 50 -4.42 7.54 -6.02
C SER A 50 -4.94 6.19 -6.47
N VAL A 51 -5.25 6.04 -7.76
CA VAL A 51 -5.64 4.74 -8.32
C VAL A 51 -4.79 4.35 -9.51
N ILE A 52 -4.54 3.05 -9.72
CA ILE A 52 -4.01 2.57 -11.00
C ILE A 52 -5.18 2.16 -11.87
N ARG A 53 -5.26 2.79 -13.06
CA ARG A 53 -6.29 2.51 -14.04
C ARG A 53 -5.71 1.70 -15.19
N VAL A 54 -6.54 0.80 -15.74
CA VAL A 54 -6.21 0.07 -16.95
C VAL A 54 -7.22 0.39 -18.04
N LEU A 55 -6.82 1.25 -18.98
CA LEU A 55 -7.65 1.61 -20.13
C LEU A 55 -7.31 0.73 -21.34
N ARG A 56 -8.28 0.54 -22.23
CA ARG A 56 -8.12 -0.31 -23.42
C ARG A 56 -7.02 0.25 -24.32
N GLY A 57 -6.10 -0.62 -24.74
CA GLY A 57 -5.00 -0.27 -25.63
C GLY A 57 -3.95 0.66 -25.01
N GLN A 58 -3.94 0.82 -23.68
CA GLN A 58 -3.01 1.70 -22.98
C GLN A 58 -2.30 0.95 -21.86
N ALA A 59 -1.05 1.35 -21.59
CA ALA A 59 -0.34 0.88 -20.41
C ALA A 59 -1.08 1.33 -19.13
N PRO A 60 -1.07 0.51 -18.06
CA PRO A 60 -1.58 0.93 -16.77
C PRO A 60 -0.91 2.21 -16.29
N PHE A 61 -1.69 3.14 -15.73
CA PHE A 61 -1.16 4.40 -15.23
C PHE A 61 -1.77 4.77 -13.88
N MET A 62 -0.99 5.48 -13.07
CA MET A 62 -1.46 6.04 -11.80
C MET A 62 -2.17 7.37 -12.04
N GLN A 63 -3.44 7.44 -11.65
CA GLN A 63 -4.24 8.65 -11.59
C GLN A 63 -4.22 9.19 -10.16
N LYS A 64 -3.67 10.40 -10.00
CA LYS A 64 -3.72 11.17 -8.75
C LYS A 64 -4.79 12.26 -8.81
N ASN A 65 -4.74 13.04 -9.89
CA ASN A 65 -5.69 14.11 -10.15
C ASN A 65 -6.99 13.54 -10.70
N VAL A 66 -8.12 13.93 -10.12
CA VAL A 66 -9.43 13.56 -10.67
C VAL A 66 -9.64 14.17 -12.07
N PRO A 67 -10.30 13.46 -13.00
CA PRO A 67 -10.60 13.97 -14.33
C PRO A 67 -11.71 15.02 -14.31
N LYS A 68 -11.83 15.83 -15.37
CA LYS A 68 -12.87 16.87 -15.50
C LYS A 68 -14.31 16.32 -15.46
N TYR A 69 -14.51 15.07 -15.86
CA TYR A 69 -15.82 14.39 -15.86
C TYR A 69 -16.18 13.77 -14.51
N THR A 70 -15.40 14.02 -13.46
CA THR A 70 -15.69 13.49 -12.11
C THR A 70 -17.06 13.98 -11.66
N PRO A 71 -17.99 13.08 -11.26
CA PRO A 71 -19.32 13.49 -10.83
C PRO A 71 -19.26 14.44 -9.63
N PRO A 72 -20.17 15.43 -9.53
CA PRO A 72 -20.13 16.46 -8.48
C PRO A 72 -20.34 15.90 -7.06
N TRP A 73 -20.89 14.71 -6.94
CA TRP A 73 -21.08 14.03 -5.65
C TRP A 73 -19.80 13.30 -5.16
N VAL A 74 -18.78 13.12 -6.00
CA VAL A 74 -17.49 12.58 -5.56
C VAL A 74 -16.77 13.68 -4.80
N ARG A 75 -16.58 13.49 -3.49
CA ARG A 75 -15.85 14.46 -2.66
C ARG A 75 -14.38 14.49 -3.09
N THR A 76 -13.83 15.70 -3.19
CA THR A 76 -12.41 15.91 -3.52
C THR A 76 -11.71 16.81 -2.52
N VAL A 77 -10.39 16.65 -2.39
CA VAL A 77 -9.52 17.49 -1.57
C VAL A 77 -8.33 17.98 -2.42
N PRO A 78 -8.02 19.29 -2.40
CA PRO A 78 -6.81 19.80 -3.01
C PRO A 78 -5.59 19.49 -2.15
N LEU A 79 -4.51 19.01 -2.77
CA LEU A 79 -3.21 18.89 -2.14
C LEU A 79 -2.12 19.52 -3.01
N TRP A 80 -1.18 20.21 -2.38
CA TRP A 80 0.01 20.71 -3.05
C TRP A 80 0.96 19.56 -3.39
N ALA A 81 1.28 19.41 -4.68
CA ALA A 81 2.23 18.41 -5.14
C ALA A 81 3.57 19.07 -5.45
N GLU A 82 4.53 18.96 -4.54
CA GLU A 82 5.85 19.58 -4.65
C GLU A 82 6.58 19.20 -5.95
N SER A 83 6.50 17.94 -6.37
CA SER A 83 7.15 17.45 -7.59
C SER A 83 6.69 18.16 -8.86
N SER A 84 5.45 18.62 -8.90
CA SER A 84 4.84 19.27 -10.06
C SER A 84 4.51 20.74 -9.83
N ARG A 85 4.82 21.28 -8.64
CA ARG A 85 4.56 22.67 -8.22
C ARG A 85 3.16 23.15 -8.57
N ARG A 86 2.16 22.30 -8.32
CA ARG A 86 0.74 22.59 -8.57
C ARG A 86 -0.14 21.89 -7.57
N GLU A 87 -1.36 22.40 -7.46
CA GLU A 87 -2.44 21.72 -6.76
C GLU A 87 -2.93 20.51 -7.57
N VAL A 88 -3.17 19.41 -6.87
CA VAL A 88 -3.74 18.18 -7.38
C VAL A 88 -5.02 17.93 -6.60
N SER A 89 -6.14 17.76 -7.30
CA SER A 89 -7.42 17.42 -6.68
C SER A 89 -7.53 15.89 -6.59
N TYR A 90 -7.47 15.37 -5.37
CA TYR A 90 -7.63 13.95 -5.08
C TYR A 90 -9.08 13.64 -4.72
N ALA A 91 -9.59 12.48 -5.13
CA ALA A 91 -10.87 12.01 -4.64
C ALA A 91 -10.75 11.43 -3.22
N LEU A 92 -11.83 11.49 -2.47
CA LEU A 92 -12.03 10.74 -1.23
C LEU A 92 -13.06 9.63 -1.50
N CYS A 93 -12.62 8.37 -1.43
CA CYS A 93 -13.50 7.22 -1.62
C CYS A 93 -14.16 6.84 -0.28
N ASN A 94 -15.18 7.60 0.09
CA ASN A 94 -15.81 7.52 1.42
C ASN A 94 -17.06 6.64 1.47
N ASP A 95 -17.58 6.25 0.31
CA ASP A 95 -18.85 5.55 0.16
C ASP A 95 -18.84 4.57 -1.01
N ARG A 96 -19.85 3.70 -1.00
CA ARG A 96 -20.05 2.66 -2.01
C ARG A 96 -20.20 3.26 -3.41
N ARG A 97 -20.98 4.35 -3.55
CA ARG A 97 -21.19 5.05 -4.81
C ARG A 97 -19.87 5.48 -5.47
N THR A 98 -18.96 6.06 -4.70
CA THR A 98 -17.64 6.50 -5.17
C THR A 98 -16.76 5.31 -5.52
N LEU A 99 -16.80 4.24 -4.73
CA LEU A 99 -16.06 3.00 -5.02
C LEU A 99 -16.52 2.39 -6.35
N LEU A 100 -17.83 2.28 -6.58
CA LEU A 100 -18.41 1.75 -7.82
C LEU A 100 -18.11 2.64 -9.02
N TRP A 101 -18.06 3.96 -8.85
CA TRP A 101 -17.60 4.85 -9.92
C TRP A 101 -16.14 4.60 -10.29
N PHE A 102 -15.24 4.46 -9.32
CA PHE A 102 -13.86 4.09 -9.59
C PHE A 102 -13.75 2.75 -10.33
N ALA A 103 -14.47 1.72 -9.87
CA ALA A 103 -14.54 0.42 -10.53
C ALA A 103 -15.01 0.55 -11.99
N ASN A 104 -16.07 1.35 -12.22
CA ASN A 104 -16.60 1.62 -13.56
C ASN A 104 -15.57 2.35 -14.46
N GLN A 105 -14.69 3.16 -13.88
CA GLN A 105 -13.58 3.82 -14.56
C GLN A 105 -12.35 2.92 -14.79
N ARG A 106 -12.45 1.61 -14.50
CA ARG A 106 -11.37 0.62 -14.52
C ARG A 106 -10.20 0.98 -13.60
N ALA A 107 -10.50 1.58 -12.44
CA ALA A 107 -9.54 1.68 -11.35
C ALA A 107 -9.40 0.31 -10.67
N VAL A 108 -8.23 -0.31 -10.84
CA VAL A 108 -7.94 -1.65 -10.34
C VAL A 108 -7.23 -1.58 -8.99
N GLU A 109 -6.19 -0.75 -8.86
CA GLU A 109 -5.46 -0.62 -7.59
C GLU A 109 -5.84 0.68 -6.87
N TYR A 110 -6.01 0.61 -5.55
CA TYR A 110 -6.38 1.71 -4.68
C TYR A 110 -5.22 1.98 -3.71
N HIS A 111 -4.62 3.16 -3.85
CA HIS A 111 -3.43 3.60 -3.13
C HIS A 111 -3.74 4.85 -2.31
N PRO A 112 -4.39 4.71 -1.14
CA PRO A 112 -4.61 5.82 -0.23
C PRO A 112 -3.29 6.34 0.35
N THR A 113 -3.27 7.61 0.74
CA THR A 113 -2.18 8.17 1.56
C THR A 113 -2.19 7.62 2.98
N LEU A 114 -1.02 7.57 3.63
CA LEU A 114 -0.93 7.21 5.05
C LEU A 114 -1.48 8.28 5.99
N ILE A 115 -1.69 9.49 5.47
CA ILE A 115 -2.34 10.62 6.12
C ILE A 115 -3.81 10.73 5.72
N ARG A 116 -4.62 11.35 6.60
CA ARG A 116 -5.98 11.76 6.28
C ARG A 116 -6.00 13.20 5.78
N ALA A 117 -7.00 13.55 4.97
CA ALA A 117 -7.16 14.86 4.37
C ALA A 117 -7.24 15.99 5.41
N ASP A 118 -7.86 15.71 6.55
CA ASP A 118 -8.05 16.63 7.67
C ASP A 118 -6.81 16.77 8.57
N ARG A 119 -5.84 15.84 8.47
CA ARG A 119 -4.69 15.73 9.38
C ARG A 119 -3.43 15.28 8.64
N GLN A 120 -2.90 16.17 7.81
CA GLN A 120 -1.79 15.84 6.91
C GLN A 120 -0.42 15.74 7.61
N ALA A 121 -0.27 16.36 8.78
CA ALA A 121 0.96 16.31 9.58
C ALA A 121 1.06 15.06 10.50
N HIS A 122 -0.01 14.26 10.59
CA HIS A 122 -0.13 13.15 11.53
C HIS A 122 -0.59 11.88 10.81
N PRO A 123 0.34 11.05 10.31
CA PRO A 123 -0.02 9.78 9.70
C PRO A 123 -0.64 8.85 10.75
N THR A 124 -1.55 7.98 10.33
CA THR A 124 -2.22 7.04 11.23
C THR A 124 -1.49 5.72 11.36
N TYR A 125 -0.51 5.47 10.49
CA TYR A 125 0.23 4.22 10.42
C TYR A 125 1.72 4.48 10.19
N LEU A 126 2.55 3.68 10.86
CA LEU A 126 3.87 3.29 10.39
C LEU A 126 3.69 2.08 9.45
N VAL A 127 4.43 2.04 8.35
CA VAL A 127 4.36 0.95 7.36
C VAL A 127 5.74 0.50 6.93
N LEU A 128 5.96 -0.82 6.97
CA LEU A 128 7.12 -1.49 6.37
C LEU A 128 6.66 -2.22 5.10
N ASP A 129 7.23 -1.83 3.97
CA ASP A 129 7.02 -2.49 2.67
C ASP A 129 8.19 -3.46 2.43
N ILE A 130 7.89 -4.76 2.48
CA ILE A 130 8.89 -5.84 2.49
C ILE A 130 8.96 -6.44 1.09
N ASP A 131 10.02 -6.06 0.39
CA ASP A 131 10.21 -6.32 -1.02
C ASP A 131 11.32 -7.35 -1.23
N PRO A 132 11.01 -8.61 -1.58
CA PRO A 132 12.04 -9.60 -1.83
C PRO A 132 12.78 -9.31 -3.15
N PRO A 133 13.88 -10.03 -3.42
CA PRO A 133 14.55 -10.05 -4.73
C PRO A 133 13.61 -10.73 -5.79
N PRO A 134 14.03 -11.38 -6.90
CA PRO A 134 13.15 -11.66 -8.05
C PRO A 134 11.86 -12.45 -7.72
N THR A 135 10.94 -12.48 -8.69
CA THR A 135 9.48 -12.68 -8.53
C THR A 135 9.01 -13.95 -7.81
N ASP A 136 9.86 -14.95 -7.57
CA ASP A 136 9.51 -16.21 -6.87
C ASP A 136 9.97 -16.26 -5.40
N ALA A 137 10.40 -15.11 -4.86
CA ALA A 137 10.97 -15.00 -3.53
C ALA A 137 9.97 -14.61 -2.42
N PHE A 138 8.67 -14.85 -2.59
CA PHE A 138 7.66 -14.52 -1.56
C PHE A 138 8.00 -15.12 -0.18
N ARG A 139 8.52 -16.35 -0.15
CA ARG A 139 9.00 -16.99 1.09
C ARG A 139 10.10 -16.21 1.80
N LEU A 140 10.99 -15.54 1.06
CA LEU A 140 11.99 -14.67 1.66
C LEU A 140 11.34 -13.43 2.28
N ALA A 141 10.33 -12.85 1.63
CA ALA A 141 9.56 -11.73 2.19
C ALA A 141 8.88 -12.12 3.50
N VAL A 142 8.29 -13.32 3.57
CA VAL A 142 7.66 -13.84 4.79
C VAL A 142 8.69 -13.99 5.92
N ARG A 143 9.84 -14.60 5.65
CA ARG A 143 10.92 -14.70 6.65
C ARG A 143 11.36 -13.33 7.17
N ALA A 144 11.53 -12.37 6.27
CA ALA A 144 11.90 -11.00 6.64
C ALA A 144 10.77 -10.27 7.40
N ALA A 145 9.50 -10.59 7.13
CA ALA A 145 8.36 -10.07 7.88
C ALA A 145 8.36 -10.54 9.33
N HIS A 146 8.78 -11.78 9.60
CA HIS A 146 8.96 -12.26 10.97
C HIS A 146 10.10 -11.54 11.70
N LEU A 147 11.16 -11.13 11.01
CA LEU A 147 12.19 -10.25 11.60
C LEU A 147 11.62 -8.89 11.97
N VAL A 148 10.77 -8.32 11.11
CA VAL A 148 10.06 -7.07 11.41
C VAL A 148 9.11 -7.24 12.60
N ARG A 149 8.38 -8.36 12.67
CA ARG A 149 7.51 -8.70 13.82
C ARG A 149 8.30 -8.76 15.12
N GLN A 150 9.47 -9.41 15.11
CA GLN A 150 10.36 -9.48 16.27
C GLN A 150 10.87 -8.09 16.67
N ALA A 151 11.37 -7.30 15.70
CA ALA A 151 11.86 -5.94 15.96
C ALA A 151 10.79 -5.00 16.52
N LEU A 152 9.53 -5.18 16.10
CA LEU A 152 8.38 -4.47 16.67
C LEU A 152 8.13 -4.92 18.12
N ALA A 153 8.08 -6.23 18.37
CA ALA A 153 7.86 -6.77 19.72
C ALA A 153 8.94 -6.30 20.72
N ASP A 154 10.21 -6.31 20.31
CA ASP A 154 11.34 -5.80 21.11
C ASP A 154 11.24 -4.29 21.39
N ALA A 155 10.50 -3.55 20.56
CA ALA A 155 10.21 -2.13 20.76
C ALA A 155 8.87 -1.88 21.50
N GLY A 156 8.18 -2.93 21.94
CA GLY A 156 6.87 -2.81 22.59
C GLY A 156 5.73 -2.46 21.62
N LEU A 157 5.92 -2.69 20.32
CA LEU A 157 4.94 -2.43 19.28
C LEU A 157 4.39 -3.74 18.69
N ALA A 158 3.15 -3.68 18.23
CA ALA A 158 2.49 -4.72 17.46
C ALA A 158 2.03 -4.17 16.10
N GLY A 159 1.95 -5.04 15.10
CA GLY A 159 1.45 -4.69 13.78
C GLY A 159 0.61 -5.80 13.15
N ALA A 160 -0.19 -5.44 12.16
CA ALA A 160 -0.93 -6.37 11.30
C ALA A 160 -0.18 -6.56 9.97
N VAL A 161 -0.32 -7.75 9.37
CA VAL A 161 0.37 -8.09 8.11
C VAL A 161 -0.63 -8.41 7.01
N LYS A 162 -0.28 -8.02 5.78
CA LYS A 162 -1.00 -8.39 4.57
C LYS A 162 -0.05 -8.74 3.45
N THR A 163 -0.46 -9.63 2.55
CA THR A 163 0.21 -9.77 1.27
C THR A 163 0.11 -8.44 0.53
N SER A 164 1.14 -8.08 -0.25
CA SER A 164 1.01 -6.90 -1.12
C SER A 164 0.10 -7.19 -2.33
N GLY A 165 -0.21 -8.46 -2.61
CA GLY A 165 -0.81 -8.90 -3.88
C GLY A 165 0.18 -8.85 -5.05
N ALA A 166 1.47 -8.62 -4.78
CA ALA A 166 2.55 -8.73 -5.75
C ALA A 166 3.55 -9.76 -5.24
N LYS A 167 4.82 -9.39 -5.07
CA LYS A 167 5.89 -10.31 -4.63
C LYS A 167 6.15 -10.29 -3.12
N GLY A 168 5.64 -9.29 -2.41
CA GLY A 168 6.04 -8.97 -1.03
C GLY A 168 4.89 -8.94 -0.04
N VAL A 169 5.17 -8.41 1.15
CA VAL A 169 4.17 -8.21 2.22
C VAL A 169 4.29 -6.80 2.79
N HIS A 170 3.21 -6.29 3.34
CA HIS A 170 3.24 -5.02 4.09
C HIS A 170 2.90 -5.29 5.55
N VAL A 171 3.63 -4.65 6.46
CA VAL A 171 3.33 -4.64 7.89
C VAL A 171 2.88 -3.24 8.28
N PHE A 172 1.69 -3.15 8.87
CA PHE A 172 1.07 -1.91 9.32
C PHE A 172 1.05 -1.85 10.84
N VAL A 173 1.51 -0.73 11.39
CA VAL A 173 1.51 -0.45 12.82
C VAL A 173 0.67 0.81 13.04
N PRO A 174 -0.51 0.71 13.67
CA PRO A 174 -1.34 1.87 13.99
C PRO A 174 -0.65 2.69 15.07
N VAL A 175 -0.52 3.99 14.81
CA VAL A 175 0.13 4.95 15.72
C VAL A 175 -0.88 5.99 16.19
N GLU A 176 -0.65 6.54 17.38
CA GLU A 176 -1.52 7.58 17.94
C GLU A 176 -1.65 8.79 17.03
N THR A 177 -2.85 9.40 17.02
CA THR A 177 -3.22 10.46 16.07
C THR A 177 -2.44 11.76 16.21
N GLN A 178 -1.62 11.91 17.25
CA GLN A 178 -0.78 13.09 17.49
C GLN A 178 0.68 12.87 17.08
N ALA A 179 1.06 11.65 16.71
CA ALA A 179 2.43 11.35 16.29
C ALA A 179 2.80 12.21 15.08
N ALA A 180 3.92 12.92 15.17
CA ALA A 180 4.39 13.77 14.08
C ALA A 180 4.92 12.92 12.92
N ILE A 181 4.69 13.39 11.69
CA ILE A 181 5.12 12.71 10.46
C ILE A 181 6.59 12.28 10.47
N ASP A 182 7.46 13.13 11.01
CA ASP A 182 8.92 12.89 11.07
C ASP A 182 9.28 11.85 12.13
N ASP A 183 8.53 11.80 13.24
CA ASP A 183 8.72 10.82 14.32
C ASP A 183 8.29 9.43 13.86
N VAL A 184 7.15 9.35 13.18
CA VAL A 184 6.69 8.10 12.56
C VAL A 184 7.71 7.64 11.54
N ALA A 185 8.19 8.52 10.65
CA ALA A 185 9.21 8.16 9.67
C ALA A 185 10.54 7.72 10.31
N ALA A 186 10.94 8.32 11.43
CA ALA A 186 12.11 7.93 12.20
C ALA A 186 11.93 6.54 12.81
N ALA A 187 10.83 6.30 13.53
CA ALA A 187 10.52 5.00 14.11
C ALA A 187 10.49 3.90 13.03
N THR A 188 9.93 4.17 11.83
CA THR A 188 9.94 3.24 10.69
C THR A 188 11.36 2.82 10.31
N ARG A 189 12.29 3.78 10.25
CA ARG A 189 13.71 3.50 9.94
C ARG A 189 14.38 2.67 11.03
N ALA A 190 14.12 3.00 12.30
CA ALA A 190 14.69 2.26 13.43
C ALA A 190 14.23 0.80 13.44
N ILE A 191 12.93 0.54 13.23
CA ILE A 191 12.38 -0.82 13.13
C ILE A 191 12.99 -1.58 11.96
N ALA A 192 13.08 -0.96 10.77
CA ALA A 192 13.71 -1.60 9.61
C ALA A 192 15.18 -1.95 9.87
N ALA A 193 15.94 -1.05 10.50
CA ALA A 193 17.34 -1.29 10.82
C ALA A 193 17.52 -2.35 11.92
N ARG A 194 16.64 -2.40 12.93
CA ARG A 194 16.60 -3.47 13.93
C ARG A 194 16.35 -4.83 13.27
N ALA A 195 15.36 -4.91 12.39
CA ALA A 195 15.06 -6.14 11.64
C ALA A 195 16.22 -6.59 10.73
N GLU A 196 16.91 -5.67 10.05
CA GLU A 196 18.13 -6.00 9.29
C GLU A 196 19.23 -6.56 10.20
N ARG A 197 19.40 -6.05 11.43
CA ARG A 197 20.43 -6.55 12.36
C ARG A 197 20.15 -7.96 12.86
N LEU A 198 18.88 -8.39 12.91
CA LEU A 198 18.51 -9.74 13.34
C LEU A 198 19.00 -10.81 12.35
N ASP A 199 18.98 -10.52 11.05
CA ASP A 199 19.55 -11.39 10.00
C ASP A 199 20.04 -10.54 8.80
N PRO A 200 21.30 -10.04 8.86
CA PRO A 200 21.86 -9.18 7.81
C PRO A 200 22.21 -9.92 6.52
N ALA A 201 22.16 -11.26 6.53
CA ALA A 201 22.32 -12.10 5.35
C ALA A 201 21.00 -12.22 4.57
N LEU A 202 19.85 -12.15 5.25
CA LEU A 202 18.53 -12.21 4.63
C LEU A 202 18.01 -10.83 4.21
N ALA A 203 18.10 -9.83 5.08
CA ALA A 203 17.40 -8.56 4.92
C ALA A 203 18.34 -7.37 4.74
N THR A 204 17.82 -6.28 4.15
CA THR A 204 18.58 -5.04 4.05
C THR A 204 17.73 -3.78 4.01
N THR A 205 18.27 -2.67 4.53
CA THR A 205 17.70 -1.32 4.38
C THR A 205 18.35 -0.51 3.26
N ALA A 206 19.25 -1.11 2.47
CA ALA A 206 19.94 -0.45 1.36
C ALA A 206 18.97 0.06 0.28
N TYR A 207 18.89 1.39 0.11
CA TYR A 207 17.95 2.00 -0.83
C TYR A 207 18.35 1.78 -2.30
N ILE A 208 19.63 1.76 -2.64
CA ILE A 208 20.11 1.53 -4.01
C ILE A 208 19.94 0.04 -4.34
N ARG A 209 19.20 -0.27 -5.41
CA ARG A 209 18.86 -1.66 -5.79
C ARG A 209 20.09 -2.55 -6.00
N GLU A 210 21.16 -2.02 -6.59
CA GLU A 210 22.42 -2.74 -6.82
C GLU A 210 23.09 -3.16 -5.51
N ASP A 211 22.99 -2.35 -4.47
CA ASP A 211 23.64 -2.60 -3.18
C ASP A 211 22.87 -3.62 -2.32
N ARG A 212 21.66 -4.02 -2.76
CA ARG A 212 20.82 -5.01 -2.04
C ARG A 212 21.29 -6.45 -2.25
N GLY A 213 22.00 -6.73 -3.34
CA GLY A 213 22.33 -8.10 -3.74
C GLY A 213 21.07 -8.99 -3.82
N ASN A 214 21.11 -10.16 -3.18
CA ASN A 214 19.99 -11.11 -3.10
C ASN A 214 19.17 -10.97 -1.80
N LYS A 215 19.28 -9.83 -1.10
CA LYS A 215 18.60 -9.60 0.19
C LYS A 215 17.20 -9.01 0.00
N VAL A 216 16.33 -9.27 0.97
CA VAL A 216 14.99 -8.69 1.05
C VAL A 216 15.10 -7.24 1.50
N PHE A 217 14.52 -6.33 0.73
CA PHE A 217 14.50 -4.91 1.05
C PHE A 217 13.41 -4.61 2.07
N LEU A 218 13.81 -4.05 3.21
CA LEU A 218 12.92 -3.53 4.24
C LEU A 218 12.69 -2.03 3.97
N ASP A 219 11.70 -1.72 3.15
CA ASP A 219 11.42 -0.35 2.73
C ASP A 219 10.70 0.44 3.84
N SER A 220 11.46 1.29 4.51
CA SER A 220 10.97 2.27 5.49
C SER A 220 10.61 3.63 4.88
N THR A 221 10.69 3.78 3.56
CA THR A 221 10.43 5.06 2.87
C THR A 221 8.96 5.32 2.58
N ARG A 222 8.09 4.33 2.87
CA ARG A 222 6.63 4.50 2.90
C ARG A 222 6.21 5.29 4.15
N ALA A 223 6.46 6.59 4.13
CA ALA A 223 6.15 7.49 5.25
C ALA A 223 5.40 8.74 4.77
N GLY A 224 4.62 9.32 5.69
CA GLY A 224 3.98 10.61 5.46
C GLY A 224 2.96 10.63 4.32
N GLY A 225 3.13 11.56 3.37
CA GLY A 225 2.27 11.69 2.19
C GLY A 225 2.43 10.57 1.15
N ALA A 226 3.25 9.55 1.42
CA ALA A 226 3.34 8.36 0.57
C ALA A 226 2.00 7.61 0.51
N THR A 227 1.80 6.89 -0.59
CA THR A 227 0.66 6.00 -0.78
C THR A 227 1.09 4.55 -0.69
N VAL A 228 0.23 3.71 -0.14
CA VAL A 228 0.41 2.26 -0.08
C VAL A 228 -0.88 1.61 -0.53
N VAL A 229 -0.80 0.50 -1.29
CA VAL A 229 -2.00 -0.22 -1.73
C VAL A 229 -2.84 -0.64 -0.52
N ALA A 230 -4.13 -0.33 -0.54
CA ALA A 230 -5.05 -0.62 0.55
C ALA A 230 -5.21 -2.12 0.76
N ALA A 231 -5.55 -2.54 1.99
CA ALA A 231 -6.07 -3.89 2.18
C ALA A 231 -7.31 -4.09 1.30
N TYR A 232 -7.49 -5.29 0.77
CA TYR A 232 -8.55 -5.68 -0.18
C TYR A 232 -8.48 -5.02 -1.56
N SER A 233 -7.50 -4.16 -1.85
CA SER A 233 -7.32 -3.64 -3.20
C SER A 233 -6.77 -4.73 -4.14
N PRO A 234 -7.36 -4.91 -5.33
CA PRO A 234 -6.75 -5.69 -6.42
C PRO A 234 -5.43 -5.09 -6.89
N ARG A 235 -4.65 -5.89 -7.61
CA ARG A 235 -3.38 -5.53 -8.25
C ARG A 235 -3.44 -5.79 -9.75
N VAL A 236 -2.82 -4.93 -10.56
CA VAL A 236 -2.67 -5.12 -12.01
C VAL A 236 -1.51 -6.09 -12.23
N ARG A 237 -1.77 -7.36 -11.95
CA ARG A 237 -0.85 -8.51 -12.09
C ARG A 237 -1.62 -9.71 -12.63
N PRO A 238 -0.95 -10.70 -13.23
CA PRO A 238 -1.60 -11.92 -13.70
C PRO A 238 -2.45 -12.56 -12.60
N GLY A 239 -3.69 -12.96 -12.92
CA GLY A 239 -4.69 -13.50 -12.00
C GLY A 239 -5.43 -12.47 -11.14
N ALA A 240 -5.17 -11.16 -11.33
CA ALA A 240 -5.75 -10.07 -10.53
C ALA A 240 -5.71 -10.32 -9.01
N PRO A 241 -4.51 -10.57 -8.43
CA PRO A 241 -4.35 -10.81 -7.01
C PRO A 241 -4.74 -9.59 -6.18
N VAL A 242 -5.03 -9.83 -4.91
CA VAL A 242 -5.50 -8.84 -3.94
C VAL A 242 -4.46 -8.64 -2.86
N SER A 243 -4.26 -7.40 -2.41
CA SER A 243 -3.51 -7.15 -1.18
C SER A 243 -4.34 -7.61 0.02
N PHE A 244 -4.06 -8.81 0.52
CA PHE A 244 -4.98 -9.51 1.40
C PHE A 244 -4.43 -9.63 2.83
N PRO A 245 -5.22 -9.27 3.86
CA PRO A 245 -4.89 -9.48 5.28
C PRO A 245 -4.64 -10.95 5.63
N VAL A 246 -3.54 -11.24 6.34
CA VAL A 246 -3.23 -12.61 6.76
C VAL A 246 -2.92 -12.62 8.25
N ALA A 247 -3.31 -13.67 8.96
CA ALA A 247 -2.84 -13.89 10.32
C ALA A 247 -1.33 -14.17 10.31
N TRP A 248 -0.59 -13.71 11.32
CA TRP A 248 0.84 -13.95 11.38
C TRP A 248 1.19 -15.45 11.35
N GLU A 249 0.35 -16.27 11.98
CA GLU A 249 0.52 -17.72 12.12
C GLU A 249 0.25 -18.49 10.81
N GLU A 250 -0.50 -17.88 9.88
CA GLU A 250 -0.82 -18.45 8.57
C GLU A 250 0.06 -17.90 7.44
N LEU A 251 0.86 -16.86 7.72
CA LEU A 251 1.68 -16.18 6.70
C LEU A 251 2.66 -17.14 6.00
N ASP A 252 3.16 -18.14 6.73
CA ASP A 252 4.03 -19.20 6.21
C ASP A 252 3.29 -20.26 5.37
N ARG A 253 1.98 -20.16 5.19
CA ARG A 253 1.20 -21.18 4.46
C ARG A 253 0.52 -20.65 3.20
N VAL A 254 0.63 -19.36 2.95
CA VAL A 254 -0.08 -18.69 1.85
C VAL A 254 0.88 -18.20 0.77
N THR A 255 0.32 -17.87 -0.37
CA THR A 255 0.95 -17.11 -1.45
C THR A 255 0.02 -15.99 -1.91
N PRO A 256 0.52 -14.92 -2.57
CA PRO A 256 -0.33 -13.87 -3.12
C PRO A 256 -1.37 -14.39 -4.12
N ALA A 257 -1.11 -15.51 -4.80
CA ALA A 257 -2.02 -16.11 -5.79
C ALA A 257 -3.26 -16.76 -5.14
N ASP A 258 -3.23 -17.05 -3.84
CA ASP A 258 -4.38 -17.61 -3.12
C ASP A 258 -5.51 -16.58 -2.99
N PHE A 259 -5.17 -15.29 -3.11
CA PHE A 259 -6.07 -14.16 -2.92
C PHE A 259 -6.23 -13.38 -4.22
N THR A 260 -7.34 -13.60 -4.92
CA THR A 260 -7.67 -12.89 -6.16
C THR A 260 -9.05 -12.25 -6.04
N VAL A 261 -9.43 -11.46 -7.04
CA VAL A 261 -10.80 -10.91 -7.15
C VAL A 261 -11.88 -12.00 -7.13
N HIS A 262 -11.52 -13.25 -7.48
CA HIS A 262 -12.44 -14.40 -7.50
C HIS A 262 -12.51 -15.15 -6.17
N THR A 263 -11.47 -15.09 -5.33
CA THR A 263 -11.39 -15.88 -4.09
C THR A 263 -11.58 -15.04 -2.84
N ALA A 264 -11.08 -13.80 -2.83
CA ALA A 264 -10.93 -13.00 -1.62
C ALA A 264 -12.26 -12.64 -0.94
N ALA A 265 -13.31 -12.35 -1.71
CA ALA A 265 -14.62 -12.00 -1.13
C ALA A 265 -15.22 -13.15 -0.30
N ARG A 266 -15.06 -14.40 -0.74
CA ARG A 266 -15.53 -15.59 -0.01
C ARG A 266 -14.76 -15.80 1.30
N LEU A 267 -13.45 -15.48 1.31
CA LEU A 267 -12.59 -15.66 2.47
C LEU A 267 -12.90 -14.67 3.63
N ILE A 268 -13.68 -13.63 3.37
CA ILE A 268 -14.07 -12.62 4.36
C ILE A 268 -15.59 -12.56 4.59
N ALA A 269 -16.33 -13.57 4.15
CA ALA A 269 -17.78 -13.62 4.30
C ALA A 269 -18.21 -13.47 5.77
N ASP A 270 -17.43 -14.05 6.68
CA ASP A 270 -17.76 -14.14 8.10
C ASP A 270 -17.16 -13.04 8.98
N GLY A 271 -16.40 -12.08 8.41
CA GLY A 271 -15.77 -11.03 9.21
C GLY A 271 -14.87 -10.06 8.46
N ASP A 272 -14.11 -9.26 9.21
CA ASP A 272 -13.10 -8.35 8.69
C ASP A 272 -11.73 -8.71 9.31
N PRO A 273 -10.98 -9.66 8.71
CA PRO A 273 -9.71 -10.09 9.26
C PRO A 273 -8.66 -8.97 9.35
N TRP A 274 -8.83 -7.85 8.65
CA TRP A 274 -7.95 -6.70 8.80
C TRP A 274 -8.27 -5.94 10.07
N ALA A 275 -9.53 -5.54 10.24
CA ALA A 275 -9.99 -4.81 11.41
C ALA A 275 -9.81 -5.64 12.69
N ASP A 276 -10.18 -6.93 12.66
CA ASP A 276 -10.14 -7.82 13.83
C ASP A 276 -8.71 -8.06 14.34
N ARG A 277 -7.69 -7.94 13.47
CA ARG A 277 -6.29 -8.21 13.78
C ARG A 277 -5.45 -6.95 13.93
N MET A 278 -6.02 -5.79 13.59
CA MET A 278 -5.33 -4.51 13.73
C MET A 278 -5.17 -4.19 15.21
N PRO A 279 -3.95 -3.96 15.71
CA PRO A 279 -3.76 -3.50 17.08
C PRO A 279 -4.47 -2.16 17.32
N THR A 280 -4.73 -1.83 18.57
CA THR A 280 -5.11 -0.44 18.90
C THR A 280 -3.96 0.51 18.54
N PRO A 281 -4.22 1.79 18.21
CA PRO A 281 -3.16 2.77 18.02
C PRO A 281 -2.19 2.83 19.20
N GLN A 282 -0.90 2.86 18.90
CA GLN A 282 0.18 2.76 19.90
C GLN A 282 1.00 4.05 19.96
N PRO A 283 1.47 4.46 21.14
CA PRO A 283 2.44 5.55 21.27
C PRO A 283 3.81 5.08 20.74
N LEU A 284 4.59 6.02 20.20
CA LEU A 284 5.98 5.78 19.84
C LEU A 284 6.87 6.24 21.00
N SER A 285 7.76 5.38 21.48
CA SER A 285 8.72 5.77 22.53
C SER A 285 9.72 6.81 22.01
N SER A 286 10.25 7.64 22.91
CA SER A 286 11.36 8.56 22.58
C SER A 286 12.54 7.80 21.99
N ASP A 287 12.87 6.65 22.58
CA ASP A 287 14.06 5.88 22.24
C ASP A 287 14.04 5.39 20.79
N ILE A 288 12.89 4.87 20.31
CA ILE A 288 12.78 4.39 18.92
C ILE A 288 12.81 5.56 17.92
N VAL A 289 12.24 6.70 18.30
CA VAL A 289 12.26 7.92 17.47
C VAL A 289 13.69 8.48 17.38
N GLU A 290 14.40 8.57 18.51
CA GLU A 290 15.79 9.05 18.56
C GLU A 290 16.74 8.13 17.80
N GLU A 291 16.63 6.80 17.95
CA GLU A 291 17.37 5.84 17.14
C GLU A 291 17.12 6.08 15.64
N GLY A 292 15.86 6.27 15.26
CA GLY A 292 15.44 6.51 13.88
C GLY A 292 15.91 7.84 13.28
N ARG A 293 16.11 8.86 14.11
CA ARG A 293 16.68 10.16 13.73
C ARG A 293 18.19 10.07 13.55
N ALA A 294 18.87 9.22 14.31
CA ALA A 294 20.30 8.95 14.14
C ALA A 294 20.61 8.17 12.85
N ILE A 295 19.65 7.39 12.34
CA ILE A 295 19.76 6.69 11.05
C ILE A 295 19.53 7.67 9.90
N PRO A 296 20.50 7.86 8.99
CA PRO A 296 20.33 8.78 7.88
C PRO A 296 19.17 8.36 6.94
N VAL A 297 18.52 9.34 6.33
CA VAL A 297 17.42 9.07 5.39
C VAL A 297 17.98 8.40 4.13
N ALA A 298 17.61 7.14 3.91
CA ALA A 298 18.20 6.28 2.87
C ALA A 298 18.13 6.89 1.46
N ARG A 299 17.04 7.61 1.12
CA ARG A 299 16.90 8.34 -0.15
C ARG A 299 17.92 9.47 -0.30
N VAL A 300 18.22 10.19 0.78
CA VAL A 300 19.21 11.29 0.79
C VAL A 300 20.62 10.71 0.66
N GLN A 301 20.92 9.63 1.37
CA GLN A 301 22.19 8.91 1.21
C GLN A 301 22.40 8.43 -0.22
N ALA A 302 21.40 7.78 -0.82
CA ALA A 302 21.47 7.30 -2.19
C ALA A 302 21.69 8.44 -3.20
N MET A 303 21.08 9.61 -2.99
CA MET A 303 21.31 10.80 -3.82
C MET A 303 22.76 11.28 -3.70
N HIS A 304 23.33 11.34 -2.49
CA HIS A 304 24.72 11.74 -2.28
C HIS A 304 25.70 10.72 -2.88
N GLU A 305 25.42 9.43 -2.75
CA GLU A 305 26.20 8.36 -3.36
C GLU A 305 26.16 8.36 -4.87
N GLY A 306 24.99 8.55 -5.47
CA GLY A 306 24.84 8.72 -6.91
C GLY A 306 25.68 9.90 -7.43
N LYS A 307 25.66 11.04 -6.72
CA LYS A 307 26.51 12.20 -7.04
C LYS A 307 28.00 11.88 -6.90
N ARG A 308 28.43 11.13 -5.86
CA ARG A 308 29.82 10.69 -5.67
C ARG A 308 30.28 9.76 -6.80
N ARG A 309 29.52 8.71 -7.11
CA ARG A 309 29.81 7.75 -8.20
C ARG A 309 29.86 8.46 -9.56
N ALA A 310 28.97 9.43 -9.81
CA ALA A 310 28.97 10.21 -11.05
C ALA A 310 30.20 11.13 -11.17
N ARG A 311 30.69 11.71 -10.07
CA ARG A 311 31.94 12.50 -10.05
C ARG A 311 33.16 11.62 -10.30
N ALA A 312 33.23 10.45 -9.68
CA ALA A 312 34.34 9.51 -9.85
C ALA A 312 34.41 8.89 -11.26
N ARG A 313 33.32 8.90 -12.04
CA ARG A 313 33.30 8.47 -13.45
C ARG A 313 33.69 9.57 -14.44
N ARG A 314 33.81 10.83 -13.96
CA ARG A 314 34.10 12.02 -14.78
C ARG A 314 35.50 12.59 -14.57
N GLY A 315 36.22 12.10 -13.56
CA GLY A 315 37.64 12.38 -13.32
C GLY A 315 38.43 11.10 -13.54
#